data_AF-A0A2H6FBM8-F1
#
_entry.id   AF-A0A2H6FBM8-F1
#
_cell.length_a   1.000
_cell.length_b   1.000
_cell.length_c   1.000
_cell.angle_alpha   90.00
_cell.angle_beta   90.00
_cell.angle_gamma   90.00
#
_symmetry.space_group_name_H-M   'P 1'
#
loop_
_entity.id
_entity.type
_entity.pdbx_description
1 polymer ?
#
loop_
_entity_poly.entity_id
_entity_poly.type
_entity_poly.pdbx_seq_one_letter_code
_entity_poly.pdbx_strand_id
1 'polypeptide(L)'
;MQLSSGYREGMVSVLTTVLSAFLKKSFPVYLLVLIVAAGCGGRASVGPPSYNATRPKRVPLMGYTIQAGSFSMLDNAVRLTGLLRRRGVDAYYFVYRPGIYKVRFGSFRTRAQALRKAGHLRDAGLIADFYIVSPGNYAIAKRRKRGTPYLRNSIVSTAHTFIGVPYRWGGASQRNGFDCSGLTMVVYRLNGLKLPHSSSKQFRLGRHIKRIRLAKGDLVFFATSGGRRVSHVGIYAGRGRFIHAPGRGKTIRVDSLSNNYYSRRYLGARRYY
;
A
#
# COMPACT_ATOMS: atom_id res chain seq x y z
N MET A 1 -59.35 -18.08 46.78
CA MET A 1 -60.27 -17.71 47.89
C MET A 1 -59.70 -16.51 48.63
N GLN A 2 -60.57 -15.77 49.32
CA GLN A 2 -60.34 -14.78 50.40
C GLN A 2 -59.12 -15.06 51.32
N LEU A 3 -58.44 -14.12 52.00
CA LEU A 3 -58.49 -12.64 52.21
C LEU A 3 -57.02 -12.11 52.32
N SER A 4 -56.62 -10.86 52.58
CA SER A 4 -57.24 -9.65 53.16
C SER A 4 -56.60 -8.35 52.62
N SER A 5 -56.98 -7.16 53.12
CA SER A 5 -56.56 -5.83 52.63
C SER A 5 -56.30 -4.79 53.75
N GLY A 6 -55.43 -3.80 53.47
CA GLY A 6 -55.16 -2.63 54.32
C GLY A 6 -53.70 -2.13 54.19
N TYR A 7 -53.37 -0.82 54.24
CA TYR A 7 -54.20 0.38 54.36
C TYR A 7 -53.50 1.62 53.72
N ARG A 8 -54.28 2.68 53.44
CA ARG A 8 -54.02 4.06 52.91
C ARG A 8 -52.62 4.66 53.13
N GLU A 9 -52.03 5.46 52.22
CA GLU A 9 -52.44 6.75 51.59
C GLU A 9 -52.47 8.00 52.51
N GLY A 10 -51.91 9.12 52.01
CA GLY A 10 -51.89 10.48 52.61
C GLY A 10 -50.47 11.05 52.80
N MET A 11 -50.20 12.37 52.70
CA MET A 11 -51.01 13.51 52.21
C MET A 11 -50.09 14.70 51.80
N VAL A 12 -50.63 15.91 51.56
CA VAL A 12 -49.99 17.02 50.79
C VAL A 12 -49.96 18.37 51.55
N SER A 13 -48.85 19.12 51.41
CA SER A 13 -48.65 20.60 51.48
C SER A 13 -49.06 21.45 52.71
N VAL A 14 -48.08 22.20 53.28
CA VAL A 14 -48.19 23.48 54.02
C VAL A 14 -46.85 24.25 53.75
N LEU A 15 -46.75 25.47 53.19
CA LEU A 15 -46.96 26.85 53.73
C LEU A 15 -46.07 27.17 54.98
N THR A 16 -45.47 28.34 55.26
CA THR A 16 -45.55 29.79 54.84
C THR A 16 -44.18 30.47 55.18
N THR A 17 -43.55 31.39 54.43
CA THR A 17 -43.78 32.86 54.19
C THR A 17 -43.31 33.86 55.30
N VAL A 18 -42.45 34.84 54.94
CA VAL A 18 -42.29 36.26 55.44
C VAL A 18 -41.16 36.92 54.56
N LEU A 19 -41.39 37.97 53.76
CA LEU A 19 -41.34 39.44 54.00
C LEU A 19 -39.95 40.00 54.47
N SER A 20 -39.46 41.21 54.14
CA SER A 20 -39.80 42.36 53.23
C SER A 20 -38.51 43.24 53.10
N ALA A 21 -38.35 44.44 52.47
CA ALA A 21 -38.93 45.30 51.41
C ALA A 21 -37.80 46.31 50.97
N PHE A 22 -37.76 46.91 49.76
CA PHE A 22 -38.11 48.31 49.37
C PHE A 22 -37.46 48.54 47.97
N LEU A 23 -37.95 49.21 46.91
CA LEU A 23 -38.93 50.27 46.58
C LEU A 23 -38.31 51.61 46.07
N LYS A 24 -38.18 51.72 44.74
CA LYS A 24 -38.37 52.90 43.85
C LYS A 24 -37.63 54.24 44.10
N LYS A 25 -36.98 54.75 43.04
CA LYS A 25 -37.13 56.14 42.50
C LYS A 25 -36.60 56.25 41.06
N SER A 26 -36.96 57.32 40.33
CA SER A 26 -36.70 57.51 38.88
C SER A 26 -36.38 58.99 38.54
N PHE A 27 -36.08 59.28 37.26
CA PHE A 27 -35.74 60.59 36.63
C PHE A 27 -34.27 61.06 36.79
N PRO A 28 -33.69 61.83 35.84
CA PRO A 28 -33.86 61.72 34.38
C PRO A 28 -32.57 61.85 33.53
N VAL A 29 -32.71 61.51 32.24
CA VAL A 29 -31.95 61.89 31.03
C VAL A 29 -30.76 62.86 31.17
N TYR A 30 -29.58 62.44 30.68
CA TYR A 30 -28.80 63.21 29.69
C TYR A 30 -28.15 62.29 28.66
N LEU A 31 -28.05 62.75 27.41
CA LEU A 31 -27.61 61.97 26.25
C LEU A 31 -26.16 62.30 25.88
N LEU A 32 -25.26 61.31 25.91
CA LEU A 32 -23.92 61.43 25.32
C LEU A 32 -23.60 60.18 24.48
N VAL A 33 -23.85 60.26 23.17
CA VAL A 33 -23.59 59.14 22.25
C VAL A 33 -22.13 59.17 21.80
N LEU A 34 -21.26 58.46 22.53
CA LEU A 34 -19.93 58.12 22.04
C LEU A 34 -20.03 56.98 21.01
N ILE A 35 -20.04 57.33 19.72
CA ILE A 35 -20.01 56.36 18.62
C ILE A 35 -18.61 55.75 18.54
N VAL A 36 -18.36 54.72 19.37
CA VAL A 36 -17.24 53.80 19.14
C VAL A 36 -17.60 52.93 17.95
N ALA A 37 -17.07 53.28 16.78
CA ALA A 37 -17.21 52.49 15.56
C ALA A 37 -16.46 51.16 15.71
N ALA A 38 -17.10 50.18 16.34
CA ALA A 38 -16.65 48.80 16.44
C ALA A 38 -16.71 48.13 15.06
N GLY A 39 -15.76 48.48 14.20
CA GLY A 39 -15.65 47.93 12.86
C GLY A 39 -15.59 46.41 12.90
N CYS A 40 -16.55 45.75 12.25
CA CYS A 40 -16.62 44.30 12.14
C CYS A 40 -15.49 43.75 11.25
N GLY A 41 -14.25 43.82 11.75
CA GLY A 41 -13.06 43.20 11.18
C GLY A 41 -13.19 41.68 11.23
N GLY A 42 -13.94 41.13 10.28
CA GLY A 42 -14.17 39.70 10.15
C GLY A 42 -12.84 38.98 10.04
N ARG A 43 -12.43 38.31 11.13
CA ARG A 43 -11.21 37.49 11.15
C ARG A 43 -11.36 36.39 10.11
N ALA A 44 -10.74 36.58 8.95
CA ALA A 44 -10.62 35.57 7.92
C ALA A 44 -10.05 34.31 8.57
N SER A 45 -10.86 33.27 8.68
CA SER A 45 -10.42 32.01 9.27
C SER A 45 -9.36 31.42 8.36
N VAL A 46 -8.12 31.39 8.83
CA VAL A 46 -7.01 30.75 8.12
C VAL A 46 -7.29 29.25 8.11
N GLY A 47 -8.04 28.82 7.10
CA GLY A 47 -8.34 27.42 6.87
C GLY A 47 -7.04 26.61 6.81
N PRO A 48 -7.04 25.36 7.29
CA PRO A 48 -5.83 24.54 7.32
C PRO A 48 -5.21 24.51 5.91
N PRO A 49 -3.90 24.80 5.78
CA PRO A 49 -3.28 25.17 4.52
C PRO A 49 -3.63 24.16 3.44
N SER A 50 -4.22 24.64 2.34
CA SER A 50 -4.83 23.79 1.32
C SER A 50 -3.76 22.89 0.71
N TYR A 51 -3.70 21.65 1.20
CA TYR A 51 -2.62 20.73 0.89
C TYR A 51 -2.78 20.28 -0.55
N ASN A 52 -2.19 21.06 -1.46
CA ASN A 52 -2.39 21.00 -2.91
C ASN A 52 -2.00 19.59 -3.39
N ALA A 53 -3.01 18.73 -3.50
CA ALA A 53 -2.85 17.27 -3.40
C ALA A 53 -2.33 16.69 -4.71
N THR A 54 -1.05 16.96 -4.98
CA THR A 54 -0.33 16.64 -6.20
C THR A 54 -0.62 15.20 -6.58
N ARG A 55 -1.35 15.01 -7.70
CA ARG A 55 -1.95 13.72 -8.07
C ARG A 55 -0.90 12.60 -7.90
N PRO A 56 -1.12 11.63 -6.99
CA PRO A 56 -0.04 10.79 -6.49
C PRO A 56 0.63 10.04 -7.64
N LYS A 57 1.95 10.25 -7.79
CA LYS A 57 2.73 9.80 -8.94
C LYS A 57 2.49 8.32 -9.21
N ARG A 58 1.74 8.05 -10.29
CA ARG A 58 1.35 6.70 -10.74
C ARG A 58 2.60 5.95 -11.21
N VAL A 59 2.63 4.65 -10.98
CA VAL A 59 3.73 3.80 -11.46
C VAL A 59 3.43 3.34 -12.88
N PRO A 60 4.42 3.25 -13.78
CA PRO A 60 4.18 2.80 -15.14
C PRO A 60 3.68 1.34 -15.17
N LEU A 61 2.87 1.01 -16.17
CA LEU A 61 2.42 -0.37 -16.37
C LEU A 61 3.45 -1.20 -17.13
N MET A 62 3.36 -2.52 -17.01
CA MET A 62 4.04 -3.45 -17.90
C MET A 62 3.34 -3.47 -19.26
N GLY A 63 4.12 -3.37 -20.33
CA GLY A 63 3.67 -3.58 -21.71
C GLY A 63 3.69 -5.06 -22.09
N TYR A 64 3.88 -5.32 -23.39
CA TYR A 64 4.14 -6.67 -23.89
C TYR A 64 5.48 -7.18 -23.34
N THR A 65 5.54 -8.42 -22.86
CA THR A 65 6.80 -9.06 -22.43
C THR A 65 7.01 -10.38 -23.15
N ILE A 66 8.26 -10.78 -23.30
CA ILE A 66 8.63 -12.00 -24.02
C ILE A 66 8.97 -13.05 -22.97
N GLN A 67 8.38 -14.24 -23.06
CA GLN A 67 8.69 -15.39 -22.21
C GLN A 67 9.49 -16.40 -23.05
N ALA A 68 10.77 -16.60 -22.75
CA ALA A 68 11.69 -17.41 -23.55
C ALA A 68 12.16 -18.69 -22.82
N GLY A 69 11.28 -19.26 -21.99
CA GLY A 69 11.54 -20.56 -21.38
C GLY A 69 10.73 -20.83 -20.11
N SER A 70 10.57 -22.10 -19.82
CA SER A 70 9.98 -22.67 -18.61
C SER A 70 10.82 -23.89 -18.22
N PHE A 71 11.39 -23.87 -17.02
CA PHE A 71 12.45 -24.79 -16.62
C PHE A 71 12.09 -25.49 -15.30
N SER A 72 12.37 -26.79 -15.22
CA SER A 72 12.35 -27.55 -13.96
C SER A 72 13.55 -27.19 -13.08
N MET A 73 14.75 -27.15 -13.67
CA MET A 73 15.98 -26.79 -12.97
C MET A 73 16.17 -25.27 -12.88
N LEU A 74 16.34 -24.76 -11.66
CA LEU A 74 16.57 -23.33 -11.37
C LEU A 74 17.77 -22.78 -12.16
N ASP A 75 18.89 -23.51 -12.19
CA ASP A 75 20.11 -23.01 -12.81
C ASP A 75 20.02 -22.85 -14.33
N ASN A 76 19.12 -23.55 -15.02
CA ASN A 76 18.84 -23.29 -16.44
C ASN A 76 18.15 -21.93 -16.63
N ALA A 77 17.16 -21.60 -15.79
CA ALA A 77 16.50 -20.30 -15.79
C ALA A 77 17.46 -19.15 -15.41
N VAL A 78 18.38 -19.40 -14.47
CA VAL A 78 19.47 -18.49 -14.11
C VAL A 78 20.42 -18.28 -15.29
N ARG A 79 20.93 -19.36 -15.90
CA ARG A 79 21.92 -19.32 -16.99
C ARG A 79 21.41 -18.50 -18.16
N LEU A 80 20.16 -18.75 -18.60
CA LEU A 80 19.53 -17.97 -19.66
C LEU A 80 19.31 -16.50 -19.26
N THR A 81 18.87 -16.23 -18.04
CA THR A 81 18.69 -14.84 -17.56
C THR A 81 20.02 -14.09 -17.51
N GLY A 82 21.11 -14.75 -17.09
CA GLY A 82 22.46 -14.19 -17.09
C GLY A 82 22.99 -13.92 -18.50
N LEU A 83 22.80 -14.86 -19.43
CA LEU A 83 23.15 -14.71 -20.85
C LEU A 83 22.46 -13.48 -21.46
N LEU A 84 21.13 -13.38 -21.29
CA LEU A 84 20.33 -12.26 -21.81
C LEU A 84 20.75 -10.92 -21.18
N ARG A 85 21.01 -10.88 -19.86
CA ARG A 85 21.50 -9.66 -19.18
C ARG A 85 22.86 -9.19 -19.68
N ARG A 86 23.80 -10.10 -19.94
CA ARG A 86 25.11 -9.75 -20.55
C ARG A 86 24.98 -9.20 -21.97
N ARG A 87 23.85 -9.42 -22.65
CA ARG A 87 23.50 -8.83 -23.96
C ARG A 87 22.53 -7.64 -23.83
N GLY A 88 22.54 -6.94 -22.69
CA GLY A 88 21.79 -5.70 -22.45
C GLY A 88 20.27 -5.87 -22.27
N VAL A 89 19.77 -7.10 -22.08
CA VAL A 89 18.33 -7.37 -21.98
C VAL A 89 17.86 -7.33 -20.51
N ASP A 90 16.80 -6.56 -20.22
CA ASP A 90 16.06 -6.61 -18.93
C ASP A 90 15.30 -7.95 -18.79
N ALA A 91 16.08 -9.01 -18.55
CA ALA A 91 15.59 -10.35 -18.29
C ALA A 91 15.49 -10.62 -16.79
N TYR A 92 14.49 -11.42 -16.41
CA TYR A 92 14.25 -11.86 -15.05
C TYR A 92 13.58 -13.23 -15.07
N TYR A 93 13.89 -14.05 -14.07
CA TYR A 93 13.19 -15.31 -13.85
C TYR A 93 12.40 -15.26 -12.55
N PHE A 94 11.37 -16.09 -12.45
CA PHE A 94 10.48 -16.17 -11.30
C PHE A 94 9.90 -17.58 -11.15
N VAL A 95 9.54 -17.93 -9.91
CA VAL A 95 8.76 -19.13 -9.61
C VAL A 95 7.37 -18.96 -10.20
N TYR A 96 6.97 -19.85 -11.11
CA TYR A 96 5.61 -19.88 -11.67
C TYR A 96 4.70 -20.80 -10.85
N ARG A 97 5.25 -21.95 -10.42
CA ARG A 97 4.70 -22.94 -9.47
C ARG A 97 5.90 -23.61 -8.77
N PRO A 98 5.73 -24.36 -7.66
CA PRO A 98 6.81 -25.19 -7.12
C PRO A 98 7.49 -26.02 -8.22
N GLY A 99 8.82 -26.07 -8.20
CA GLY A 99 9.62 -26.75 -9.22
C GLY A 99 9.64 -26.13 -10.62
N ILE A 100 8.86 -25.08 -10.93
CA ILE A 100 8.77 -24.51 -12.29
C ILE A 100 9.15 -23.03 -12.33
N TYR A 101 10.26 -22.73 -13.00
CA TYR A 101 10.83 -21.39 -13.14
C TYR A 101 10.64 -20.86 -14.56
N LYS A 102 10.11 -19.64 -14.72
CA LYS A 102 9.92 -19.02 -16.05
C LYS A 102 10.80 -17.81 -16.24
N VAL A 103 11.42 -17.71 -17.42
CA VAL A 103 12.25 -16.56 -17.82
C VAL A 103 11.39 -15.62 -18.67
N ARG A 104 11.37 -14.33 -18.30
CA ARG A 104 10.72 -13.26 -19.07
C ARG A 104 11.64 -12.06 -19.24
N PHE A 105 11.41 -11.27 -20.28
CA PHE A 105 12.17 -10.05 -20.49
C PHE A 105 11.42 -8.91 -21.20
N GLY A 106 11.95 -7.71 -21.01
CA GLY A 106 11.51 -6.47 -21.66
C GLY A 106 10.16 -5.94 -21.17
N SER A 107 9.66 -4.91 -21.86
CA SER A 107 8.32 -4.33 -21.68
C SER A 107 7.99 -3.39 -22.85
N PHE A 108 7.61 -3.96 -23.99
CA PHE A 108 7.44 -3.25 -25.25
C PHE A 108 6.06 -2.56 -25.37
N ARG A 109 5.96 -1.46 -26.12
CA ARG A 109 4.70 -0.71 -26.31
C ARG A 109 3.72 -1.46 -27.22
N THR A 110 4.23 -2.19 -28.21
CA THR A 110 3.39 -2.95 -29.17
C THR A 110 3.81 -4.42 -29.27
N ARG A 111 2.89 -5.28 -29.74
CA ARG A 111 3.18 -6.69 -30.03
C ARG A 111 4.31 -6.83 -31.07
N ALA A 112 4.30 -5.97 -32.10
CA ALA A 112 5.32 -5.97 -33.16
C ALA A 112 6.73 -5.65 -32.65
N GLN A 113 6.89 -4.71 -31.70
CA GLN A 113 8.18 -4.46 -31.05
C GLN A 113 8.69 -5.68 -30.26
N ALA A 114 7.79 -6.36 -29.55
CA ALA A 114 8.12 -7.59 -28.81
C ALA A 114 8.51 -8.73 -29.77
N LEU A 115 7.76 -8.92 -30.87
CA LEU A 115 8.07 -9.91 -31.90
C LEU A 115 9.43 -9.68 -32.54
N ARG A 116 9.74 -8.45 -32.98
CA ARG A 116 11.05 -8.13 -33.57
C ARG A 116 12.21 -8.36 -32.60
N LYS A 117 12.08 -7.97 -31.33
CA LYS A 117 13.15 -8.21 -30.34
C LYS A 117 13.26 -9.69 -29.94
N ALA A 118 12.19 -10.46 -30.03
CA ALA A 118 12.24 -11.90 -29.84
C ALA A 118 12.93 -12.60 -31.03
N GLY A 119 12.56 -12.26 -32.27
CA GLY A 119 13.22 -12.72 -33.50
C GLY A 119 14.72 -12.51 -33.45
N HIS A 120 15.20 -11.26 -33.34
CA HIS A 120 16.64 -10.96 -33.24
C HIS A 120 17.40 -11.70 -32.12
N LEU A 121 16.72 -12.18 -31.06
CA LEU A 121 17.37 -12.99 -30.01
C LEU A 121 17.35 -14.48 -30.34
N ARG A 122 16.31 -14.98 -31.03
CA ARG A 122 16.24 -16.35 -31.55
C ARG A 122 17.23 -16.55 -32.69
N ASP A 123 17.22 -15.63 -33.65
CA ASP A 123 18.03 -15.67 -34.86
C ASP A 123 19.53 -15.51 -34.54
N ALA A 124 19.86 -14.93 -33.37
CA ALA A 124 21.19 -14.87 -32.80
C ALA A 124 21.53 -16.03 -31.82
N GLY A 125 20.72 -17.09 -31.79
CA GLY A 125 20.94 -18.29 -30.96
C GLY A 125 20.81 -18.10 -29.44
N LEU A 126 20.28 -16.96 -28.96
CA LEU A 126 20.21 -16.63 -27.53
C LEU A 126 18.93 -17.14 -26.85
N ILE A 127 17.90 -17.46 -27.61
CA ILE A 127 16.66 -18.13 -27.17
C ILE A 127 16.23 -19.14 -28.25
N ALA A 128 15.54 -20.20 -27.87
CA ALA A 128 14.82 -21.06 -28.81
C ALA A 128 13.38 -20.52 -28.97
N ASP A 129 12.40 -21.20 -28.39
CA ASP A 129 11.00 -20.76 -28.38
C ASP A 129 10.74 -19.53 -27.53
N PHE A 130 9.72 -18.77 -27.93
CA PHE A 130 9.20 -17.67 -27.12
C PHE A 130 7.68 -17.50 -27.23
N TYR A 131 7.09 -16.99 -26.16
CA TYR A 131 5.68 -16.58 -26.12
C TYR A 131 5.56 -15.09 -25.78
N ILE A 132 4.75 -14.35 -26.56
CA ILE A 132 4.48 -12.93 -26.35
C ILE A 132 3.33 -12.75 -25.35
N VAL A 133 3.67 -12.35 -24.13
CA VAL A 133 2.71 -12.06 -23.06
C VAL A 133 2.08 -10.68 -23.30
N SER A 134 0.79 -10.66 -23.66
CA SER A 134 -0.01 -9.44 -23.76
C SER A 134 -0.14 -8.72 -22.40
N PRO A 135 -0.10 -7.37 -22.35
CA PRO A 135 -0.35 -6.63 -21.11
C PRO A 135 -1.75 -6.87 -20.54
N GLY A 136 -2.73 -7.25 -21.38
CA GLY A 136 -4.07 -7.67 -20.93
C GLY A 136 -4.07 -8.91 -20.03
N ASN A 137 -2.99 -9.69 -20.02
CA ASN A 137 -2.88 -10.88 -19.17
C ASN A 137 -2.58 -10.57 -17.70
N TYR A 138 -2.07 -9.37 -17.38
CA TYR A 138 -1.74 -8.97 -16.01
C TYR A 138 -2.97 -8.68 -15.14
N ALA A 139 -2.82 -8.87 -13.83
CA ALA A 139 -3.88 -8.63 -12.85
C ALA A 139 -4.39 -7.17 -12.87
N ILE A 140 -3.50 -6.19 -13.08
CA ILE A 140 -3.87 -4.77 -13.15
C ILE A 140 -4.80 -4.45 -14.32
N ALA A 141 -4.61 -5.07 -15.48
CA ALA A 141 -5.47 -4.89 -16.65
C ALA A 141 -6.84 -5.57 -16.42
N LYS A 142 -6.82 -6.79 -15.88
CA LYS A 142 -8.02 -7.57 -15.54
C LYS A 142 -8.88 -6.92 -14.44
N ARG A 143 -8.33 -5.97 -13.66
CA ARG A 143 -9.07 -5.20 -12.63
C ARG A 143 -10.37 -4.59 -13.15
N ARG A 144 -10.44 -4.12 -14.40
CA ARG A 144 -11.67 -3.52 -14.96
C ARG A 144 -12.83 -4.51 -15.04
N LYS A 145 -12.57 -5.79 -15.37
CA LYS A 145 -13.59 -6.84 -15.50
C LYS A 145 -13.76 -7.69 -14.21
N ARG A 146 -12.74 -7.79 -13.36
CA ARG A 146 -12.74 -8.64 -12.14
C ARG A 146 -12.70 -7.86 -10.81
N GLY A 147 -12.83 -6.53 -10.88
CA GLY A 147 -12.82 -5.65 -9.72
C GLY A 147 -11.46 -5.50 -9.02
N THR A 148 -11.41 -4.60 -8.04
CA THR A 148 -10.22 -4.37 -7.21
C THR A 148 -9.84 -5.56 -6.30
N PRO A 149 -10.77 -6.31 -5.68
CA PRO A 149 -10.41 -7.46 -4.85
C PRO A 149 -9.60 -8.54 -5.59
N TYR A 150 -9.89 -8.78 -6.87
CA TYR A 150 -9.11 -9.72 -7.70
C TYR A 150 -7.64 -9.30 -7.83
N LEU A 151 -7.36 -8.03 -8.13
CA LEU A 151 -5.98 -7.51 -8.19
C LEU A 151 -5.27 -7.66 -6.84
N ARG A 152 -5.95 -7.30 -5.75
CA ARG A 152 -5.41 -7.37 -4.39
C ARG A 152 -5.03 -8.80 -3.98
N ASN A 153 -5.92 -9.76 -4.23
CA ASN A 153 -5.66 -11.16 -3.98
C ASN A 153 -4.56 -11.70 -4.93
N SER A 154 -4.49 -11.24 -6.19
CA SER A 154 -3.41 -11.63 -7.12
C SER A 154 -2.03 -11.17 -6.64
N ILE A 155 -1.90 -9.93 -6.16
CA ILE A 155 -0.65 -9.39 -5.59
C ILE A 155 -0.22 -10.22 -4.37
N VAL A 156 -1.12 -10.50 -3.43
CA VAL A 156 -0.81 -11.26 -2.21
C VAL A 156 -0.51 -12.73 -2.53
N SER A 157 -1.26 -13.37 -3.43
CA SER A 157 -0.99 -14.73 -3.92
C SER A 157 0.39 -14.83 -4.59
N THR A 158 0.74 -13.84 -5.42
CA THR A 158 2.08 -13.74 -6.05
C THR A 158 3.18 -13.54 -5.01
N ALA A 159 2.91 -12.85 -3.89
CA ALA A 159 3.87 -12.73 -2.79
C ALA A 159 4.04 -14.06 -2.02
N HIS A 160 2.98 -14.86 -1.89
CA HIS A 160 3.06 -16.17 -1.23
C HIS A 160 3.97 -17.18 -1.97
N THR A 161 4.09 -17.11 -3.30
CA THR A 161 4.98 -18.00 -4.07
C THR A 161 6.48 -17.76 -3.84
N PHE A 162 6.84 -16.76 -3.02
CA PHE A 162 8.22 -16.49 -2.60
C PHE A 162 8.47 -16.76 -1.12
N ILE A 163 7.52 -17.33 -0.36
CA ILE A 163 7.78 -17.73 1.03
C ILE A 163 8.84 -18.84 1.08
N GLY A 164 9.70 -18.81 2.10
CA GLY A 164 10.84 -19.73 2.25
C GLY A 164 12.09 -19.32 1.47
N VAL A 165 12.00 -18.37 0.53
CA VAL A 165 13.15 -17.95 -0.28
C VAL A 165 14.15 -17.13 0.55
N PRO A 166 15.47 -17.41 0.51
CA PRO A 166 16.46 -16.68 1.30
C PRO A 166 16.54 -15.17 0.98
N TYR A 167 16.72 -14.37 2.03
CA TYR A 167 17.08 -12.96 1.90
C TYR A 167 18.52 -12.81 1.40
N ARG A 168 18.75 -11.87 0.47
CA ARG A 168 20.08 -11.37 0.10
C ARG A 168 19.98 -9.88 -0.22
N TRP A 169 20.96 -9.09 0.22
CA TRP A 169 21.01 -7.65 -0.04
C TRP A 169 21.20 -7.36 -1.53
N GLY A 170 20.44 -6.41 -2.09
CA GLY A 170 20.40 -6.15 -3.54
C GLY A 170 19.73 -7.26 -4.36
N GLY A 171 19.17 -8.29 -3.70
CA GLY A 171 18.54 -9.43 -4.36
C GLY A 171 17.18 -9.09 -4.97
N ALA A 172 16.91 -9.64 -6.15
CA ALA A 172 15.61 -9.56 -6.82
C ALA A 172 15.27 -10.85 -7.60
N SER A 173 15.81 -12.01 -7.20
CA SER A 173 15.60 -13.30 -7.89
C SER A 173 16.12 -14.49 -7.07
N GLN A 174 15.40 -15.62 -7.04
CA GLN A 174 15.66 -16.83 -6.21
C GLN A 174 17.13 -17.08 -5.79
N ARG A 175 18.03 -17.32 -6.76
CA ARG A 175 19.45 -17.68 -6.54
C ARG A 175 20.25 -16.55 -5.87
N ASN A 176 20.00 -15.32 -6.32
CA ASN A 176 20.60 -14.10 -5.77
C ASN A 176 19.77 -13.56 -4.58
N GLY A 177 18.82 -14.36 -4.05
CA GLY A 177 17.84 -14.00 -3.04
C GLY A 177 16.99 -12.78 -3.37
N PHE A 178 16.31 -12.28 -2.33
CA PHE A 178 15.56 -11.02 -2.39
C PHE A 178 15.94 -10.10 -1.22
N ASP A 179 16.07 -8.80 -1.49
CA ASP A 179 15.88 -7.79 -0.45
C ASP A 179 14.41 -7.39 -0.34
N CYS A 180 14.08 -6.63 0.70
CA CYS A 180 12.70 -6.27 1.03
C CYS A 180 11.96 -5.57 -0.13
N SER A 181 12.66 -4.75 -0.91
CA SER A 181 12.12 -3.95 -2.00
C SER A 181 12.34 -4.58 -3.39
N GLY A 182 13.29 -5.51 -3.52
CA GLY A 182 13.38 -6.42 -4.67
C GLY A 182 12.19 -7.38 -4.73
N LEU A 183 11.74 -7.90 -3.58
CA LEU A 183 10.53 -8.72 -3.48
C LEU A 183 9.28 -7.93 -3.93
N THR A 184 9.06 -6.73 -3.40
CA THR A 184 7.92 -5.90 -3.80
C THR A 184 7.97 -5.55 -5.29
N MET A 185 9.15 -5.21 -5.81
CA MET A 185 9.36 -4.94 -7.23
C MET A 185 8.96 -6.13 -8.12
N VAL A 186 9.42 -7.34 -7.81
CA VAL A 186 9.10 -8.52 -8.62
C VAL A 186 7.63 -8.91 -8.52
N VAL A 187 7.04 -8.90 -7.31
CA VAL A 187 5.61 -9.18 -7.14
C VAL A 187 4.73 -8.19 -7.93
N TYR A 188 5.05 -6.89 -7.89
CA TYR A 188 4.33 -5.89 -8.65
C TYR A 188 4.57 -6.02 -10.16
N ARG A 189 5.81 -6.27 -10.61
CA ARG A 189 6.17 -6.52 -12.02
C ARG A 189 5.36 -7.69 -12.60
N LEU A 190 5.21 -8.78 -11.83
CA LEU A 190 4.39 -9.94 -12.22
C LEU A 190 2.88 -9.66 -12.23
N ASN A 191 2.41 -8.66 -11.47
CA ASN A 191 1.01 -8.19 -11.48
C ASN A 191 0.77 -7.03 -12.47
N GLY A 192 1.79 -6.58 -13.21
CA GLY A 192 1.73 -5.60 -14.29
C GLY A 192 2.11 -4.16 -13.93
N LEU A 193 2.75 -3.92 -12.79
CA LEU A 193 3.09 -2.60 -12.24
C LEU A 193 4.61 -2.45 -12.06
N LYS A 194 5.23 -1.39 -12.60
CA LYS A 194 6.69 -1.16 -12.50
C LYS A 194 7.05 -0.34 -11.27
N LEU A 195 7.45 -1.01 -10.19
CA LEU A 195 8.11 -0.34 -9.06
C LEU A 195 9.62 -0.20 -9.29
N PRO A 196 10.28 0.85 -8.78
CA PRO A 196 11.73 0.90 -8.67
C PRO A 196 12.21 -0.05 -7.55
N HIS A 197 13.45 -0.54 -7.66
CA HIS A 197 14.03 -1.48 -6.67
C HIS A 197 14.27 -0.85 -5.28
N SER A 198 14.47 0.47 -5.16
CA SER A 198 14.69 1.11 -3.85
C SER A 198 13.39 1.31 -3.06
N SER A 199 13.30 0.75 -1.85
CA SER A 199 12.22 0.98 -0.87
C SER A 199 11.90 2.48 -0.67
N SER A 200 12.92 3.32 -0.53
CA SER A 200 12.77 4.78 -0.42
C SER A 200 12.24 5.45 -1.68
N LYS A 201 12.54 4.93 -2.89
CA LYS A 201 11.89 5.39 -4.13
C LYS A 201 10.44 4.89 -4.20
N GLN A 202 10.14 3.66 -3.77
CA GLN A 202 8.78 3.13 -3.68
C GLN A 202 7.91 3.97 -2.73
N PHE A 203 8.40 4.37 -1.55
CA PHE A 203 7.64 5.17 -0.59
C PHE A 203 7.29 6.58 -1.09
N ARG A 204 8.06 7.14 -2.03
CA ARG A 204 7.75 8.44 -2.66
C ARG A 204 6.75 8.35 -3.82
N LEU A 205 6.35 7.15 -4.21
CA LEU A 205 5.39 6.88 -5.29
C LEU A 205 4.06 6.38 -4.72
N GLY A 206 2.98 6.50 -5.50
CA GLY A 206 1.65 6.04 -5.11
C GLY A 206 0.98 6.85 -4.00
N ARG A 207 -0.30 6.58 -3.77
CA ARG A 207 -1.16 7.27 -2.81
C ARG A 207 -0.87 6.81 -1.39
N HIS A 208 -0.70 7.74 -0.45
CA HIS A 208 -0.59 7.44 0.97
C HIS A 208 -1.88 6.79 1.51
N ILE A 209 -1.74 5.80 2.39
CA ILE A 209 -2.86 5.07 3.03
C ILE A 209 -2.73 5.17 4.55
N LYS A 210 -3.72 5.79 5.22
CA LYS A 210 -3.86 5.75 6.69
C LYS A 210 -3.92 4.28 7.15
N ARG A 211 -3.27 3.93 8.27
CA ARG A 211 -3.15 2.53 8.77
C ARG A 211 -4.49 1.79 8.85
N ILE A 212 -5.55 2.48 9.29
CA ILE A 212 -6.93 1.96 9.35
C ILE A 212 -7.62 1.68 7.99
N ARG A 213 -7.04 2.14 6.86
CA ARG A 213 -7.56 1.94 5.49
C ARG A 213 -6.65 1.01 4.64
N LEU A 214 -5.76 0.27 5.31
CA LEU A 214 -4.90 -0.76 4.71
C LEU A 214 -5.73 -1.88 4.09
N ALA A 215 -5.44 -2.24 2.85
CA ALA A 215 -6.07 -3.34 2.13
C ALA A 215 -5.02 -4.23 1.46
N LYS A 216 -5.37 -5.51 1.22
CA LYS A 216 -4.49 -6.50 0.59
C LYS A 216 -3.71 -5.93 -0.60
N GLY A 217 -2.41 -6.18 -0.63
CA GLY A 217 -1.52 -5.70 -1.68
C GLY A 217 -1.15 -4.22 -1.60
N ASP A 218 -1.45 -3.49 -0.52
CA ASP A 218 -0.77 -2.23 -0.21
C ASP A 218 0.67 -2.51 0.27
N LEU A 219 1.60 -1.58 0.06
CA LEU A 219 2.94 -1.67 0.65
C LEU A 219 2.99 -0.92 1.98
N VAL A 220 3.59 -1.56 3.00
CA VAL A 220 3.84 -1.02 4.34
C VAL A 220 5.34 -0.79 4.54
N PHE A 221 5.72 0.33 5.13
CA PHE A 221 7.12 0.81 5.18
C PHE A 221 7.59 1.04 6.61
N PHE A 222 8.87 0.80 6.87
CA PHE A 222 9.44 0.84 8.22
C PHE A 222 10.86 1.41 8.29
N ALA A 223 11.25 1.87 9.49
CA ALA A 223 12.61 2.25 9.87
C ALA A 223 13.32 1.10 10.64
N THR A 224 13.64 -0.01 9.98
CA THR A 224 14.34 -1.16 10.61
C THR A 224 15.79 -0.85 10.95
N SER A 225 16.46 -0.02 10.15
CA SER A 225 17.81 0.50 10.40
C SER A 225 17.85 1.69 11.38
N GLY A 226 16.74 1.98 12.07
CA GLY A 226 16.63 3.10 13.00
C GLY A 226 16.33 4.46 12.34
N GLY A 227 16.25 5.49 13.17
CA GLY A 227 15.91 6.86 12.76
C GLY A 227 14.50 7.00 12.17
N ARG A 228 14.31 8.04 11.34
CA ARG A 228 13.01 8.40 10.72
C ARG A 228 12.95 8.09 9.21
N ARG A 229 13.94 7.39 8.65
CA ARG A 229 14.08 7.13 7.19
C ARG A 229 13.63 5.71 6.83
N VAL A 230 13.02 5.56 5.66
CA VAL A 230 12.63 4.25 5.12
C VAL A 230 13.86 3.38 4.90
N SER A 231 13.87 2.22 5.55
CA SER A 231 14.87 1.15 5.38
C SER A 231 14.24 -0.19 5.02
N HIS A 232 12.95 -0.39 5.31
CA HIS A 232 12.22 -1.63 5.00
C HIS A 232 10.90 -1.41 4.29
N VAL A 233 10.45 -2.42 3.53
CA VAL A 233 9.10 -2.50 2.96
C VAL A 233 8.55 -3.93 3.02
N GLY A 234 7.22 -4.08 3.09
CA GLY A 234 6.52 -5.35 2.98
C GLY A 234 5.15 -5.20 2.31
N ILE A 235 4.55 -6.32 1.91
CA ILE A 235 3.28 -6.40 1.18
C ILE A 235 2.18 -6.78 2.17
N TYR A 236 1.22 -5.89 2.43
CA TYR A 236 0.14 -6.16 3.37
C TYR A 236 -0.78 -7.27 2.87
N ALA A 237 -0.92 -8.34 3.67
CA ALA A 237 -1.68 -9.55 3.34
C ALA A 237 -3.12 -9.52 3.88
N GLY A 238 -3.51 -8.47 4.60
CA GLY A 238 -4.78 -8.39 5.34
C GLY A 238 -4.65 -8.89 6.78
N ARG A 239 -5.70 -8.67 7.60
CA ARG A 239 -5.77 -9.12 9.01
C ARG A 239 -4.48 -8.81 9.82
N GLY A 240 -3.95 -7.59 9.69
CA GLY A 240 -2.74 -7.17 10.40
C GLY A 240 -1.41 -7.77 9.91
N ARG A 241 -1.42 -8.74 8.99
CA ARG A 241 -0.23 -9.49 8.52
C ARG A 241 0.38 -8.88 7.26
N PHE A 242 1.69 -9.08 7.05
CA PHE A 242 2.39 -8.66 5.84
C PHE A 242 3.50 -9.64 5.42
N ILE A 243 3.71 -9.80 4.12
CA ILE A 243 4.75 -10.64 3.51
C ILE A 243 5.96 -9.77 3.20
N HIS A 244 7.16 -10.21 3.57
CA HIS A 244 8.39 -9.43 3.35
C HIS A 244 9.65 -10.32 3.32
N ALA A 245 10.75 -9.76 2.81
CA ALA A 245 12.09 -10.33 2.98
C ALA A 245 12.76 -9.67 4.21
N PRO A 246 12.86 -10.34 5.38
CA PRO A 246 13.17 -9.71 6.67
C PRO A 246 14.59 -9.15 6.84
N GLY A 247 15.63 -9.81 6.33
CA GLY A 247 17.02 -9.42 6.55
C GLY A 247 18.00 -10.59 6.42
N ARG A 248 19.31 -10.32 6.49
CA ARG A 248 20.38 -11.33 6.37
C ARG A 248 20.15 -12.52 7.34
N GLY A 249 20.44 -13.73 6.87
CA GLY A 249 20.28 -14.97 7.65
C GLY A 249 18.83 -15.47 7.79
N LYS A 250 17.85 -14.85 7.11
CA LYS A 250 16.42 -15.19 7.22
C LYS A 250 15.78 -15.40 5.84
N THR A 251 14.64 -16.07 5.82
CA THR A 251 13.84 -16.33 4.61
C THR A 251 12.62 -15.40 4.52
N ILE A 252 12.08 -15.22 3.32
CA ILE A 252 10.83 -14.49 3.07
C ILE A 252 9.68 -15.20 3.79
N ARG A 253 8.90 -14.42 4.55
CA ARG A 253 7.91 -14.94 5.51
C ARG A 253 6.75 -13.96 5.72
N VAL A 254 5.82 -14.32 6.61
CA VAL A 254 4.72 -13.46 7.03
C VAL A 254 4.90 -13.04 8.48
N ASP A 255 5.05 -11.73 8.72
CA ASP A 255 5.12 -11.13 10.06
C ASP A 255 3.85 -10.29 10.35
N SER A 256 3.64 -9.87 11.60
CA SER A 256 2.49 -9.06 12.03
C SER A 256 2.85 -7.60 12.27
N LEU A 257 1.96 -6.68 11.88
CA LEU A 257 2.03 -5.25 12.22
C LEU A 257 1.76 -4.96 13.71
N SER A 258 1.24 -5.94 14.48
CA SER A 258 1.10 -5.85 15.93
C SER A 258 2.38 -6.20 16.70
N ASN A 259 3.34 -6.88 16.07
CA ASN A 259 4.61 -7.23 16.71
C ASN A 259 5.39 -5.95 17.08
N ASN A 260 5.86 -5.89 18.32
CA ASN A 260 6.48 -4.71 18.93
C ASN A 260 7.69 -4.15 18.15
N TYR A 261 8.43 -5.01 17.43
CA TYR A 261 9.53 -4.56 16.59
C TYR A 261 9.05 -3.71 15.40
N TYR A 262 8.01 -4.14 14.69
CA TYR A 262 7.48 -3.42 13.52
C TYR A 262 6.51 -2.30 13.90
N SER A 263 5.73 -2.45 14.97
CA SER A 263 4.75 -1.45 15.39
C SER A 263 5.42 -0.12 15.74
N ARG A 264 6.53 -0.17 16.51
CA ARG A 264 7.38 0.99 16.86
C ARG A 264 8.15 1.59 15.67
N ARG A 265 8.22 0.89 14.54
CA ARG A 265 9.04 1.28 13.36
C ARG A 265 8.21 1.64 12.12
N TYR A 266 6.88 1.58 12.20
CA TYR A 266 5.98 1.81 11.07
C TYR A 266 5.96 3.28 10.62
N LEU A 267 6.30 3.54 9.36
CA LEU A 267 6.39 4.88 8.77
C LEU A 267 5.18 5.26 7.91
N GLY A 268 4.33 4.30 7.53
CA GLY A 268 3.17 4.53 6.67
C GLY A 268 3.00 3.47 5.58
N ALA A 269 2.04 3.71 4.69
CA ALA A 269 1.70 2.78 3.61
C ALA A 269 1.37 3.47 2.28
N ARG A 270 1.53 2.73 1.17
CA ARG A 270 1.30 3.22 -0.20
C ARG A 270 0.47 2.24 -1.04
N ARG A 271 -0.39 2.80 -1.90
CA ARG A 271 -1.18 2.10 -2.92
C ARG A 271 -0.87 2.67 -4.30
N TYR A 272 -0.64 1.79 -5.27
CA TYR A 272 -0.11 2.16 -6.60
C TYR A 272 -1.09 1.91 -7.75
N TYR A 273 -2.35 1.61 -7.41
CA TYR A 273 -3.44 1.26 -8.32
C TYR A 273 -4.72 2.01 -7.92
#